data_AF-A0A4Q3N624-F1
#
_entry.id   AF-A0A4Q3N624-F1
#
_cell.length_a   1.000
_cell.length_b   1.000
_cell.length_c   1.000
_cell.angle_alpha   90.00
_cell.angle_beta   90.00
_cell.angle_gamma   90.00
#
_symmetry.space_group_name_H-M   'P 1'
#
loop_
_entity.id
_entity.type
_entity.pdbx_description
1 polymer ?
#
loop_
_entity_poly.entity_id
_entity_poly.type
_entity_poly.pdbx_seq_one_letter_code
_entity_poly.pdbx_strand_id
1 'polypeptide(L)' 'ICSAVGVLDELRNGIPSHVTADLTARPLLSVDELRERMSGNICRCGAYSNIMDAMSEVAGVRT' A
#
# COMPACT_ATOMS: atom_id res chain seq x y z
N ILE A 1 1.00 -10.43 -4.30
CA ILE A 1 -0.39 -10.43 -4.86
C ILE A 1 -1.41 -10.56 -3.74
N CYS A 2 -1.45 -11.66 -2.98
CA CYS A 2 -2.40 -11.82 -1.87
C CYS A 2 -2.36 -10.64 -0.88
N SER A 3 -1.16 -10.27 -0.43
CA SER A 3 -0.97 -9.11 0.44
C SER A 3 -1.40 -7.79 -0.20
N ALA A 4 -1.21 -7.61 -1.52
CA ALA A 4 -1.65 -6.39 -2.20
C ALA A 4 -3.17 -6.24 -2.17
N VAL A 5 -3.92 -7.34 -2.35
CA VAL A 5 -5.38 -7.33 -2.21
C VAL A 5 -5.78 -7.01 -0.77
N GLY A 6 -5.13 -7.63 0.22
CA GLY A 6 -5.35 -7.36 1.64
C GLY A 6 -5.10 -5.91 2.01
N VAL A 7 -3.98 -5.34 1.57
CA VAL A 7 -3.61 -3.94 1.80
C VAL A 7 -4.65 -2.96 1.26
N LEU A 8 -5.19 -3.21 0.07
CA LEU A 8 -6.25 -2.38 -0.49
C LEU A 8 -7.55 -2.48 0.32
N ASP A 9 -7.87 -3.66 0.86
CA ASP A 9 -9.02 -3.84 1.74
C ASP A 9 -8.81 -3.17 3.11
N GLU A 10 -7.62 -3.26 3.69
CA GLU A 10 -7.25 -2.59 4.94
C GLU A 10 -7.39 -1.07 4.83
N LEU A 11 -6.93 -0.48 3.72
CA LEU A 11 -7.09 0.94 3.43
C LEU A 11 -8.57 1.32 3.26
N ARG A 12 -9.37 0.48 2.60
CA ARG A 12 -10.83 0.66 2.53
C ARG A 12 -11.49 0.56 3.90
N ASN A 13 -10.98 -0.27 4.79
CA ASN A 13 -11.49 -0.39 6.17
C ASN A 13 -10.94 0.72 7.10
N GLY A 14 -10.08 1.60 6.61
CA GLY A 14 -9.53 2.71 7.38
C GLY A 14 -8.50 2.29 8.42
N ILE A 15 -7.89 1.11 8.27
CA ILE A 15 -6.90 0.58 9.22
C ILE A 15 -5.60 1.38 9.07
N PRO A 16 -5.08 2.06 10.09
CA PRO A 16 -3.84 2.85 10.00
C PRO A 16 -2.59 1.96 9.86
N SER A 17 -1.50 2.55 9.39
CA SER A 17 -0.16 1.93 9.35
C SER A 17 0.85 2.78 10.12
N HIS A 18 2.12 2.39 10.06
CA HIS A 18 3.21 3.14 10.70
C HIS A 18 3.38 4.56 10.12
N VAL A 19 3.02 4.77 8.85
CA VAL A 19 3.19 6.06 8.15
C VAL A 19 1.93 6.92 8.15
N THR A 20 0.85 6.47 8.80
CA THR A 20 -0.37 7.28 8.92
C THR A 20 -0.13 8.44 9.88
N ALA A 21 -0.25 9.68 9.38
CA ALA A 21 0.04 10.89 10.15
C ALA A 21 -0.97 11.18 11.28
N ASP A 22 -2.24 10.85 11.07
CA ASP A 22 -3.32 11.03 12.05
C ASP A 22 -4.11 9.72 12.21
N LEU A 23 -3.97 9.09 13.38
CA LEU A 23 -4.62 7.82 13.71
C LEU A 23 -6.15 7.93 13.87
N THR A 24 -6.67 9.15 13.96
CA THR A 24 -8.11 9.41 14.07
C THR A 24 -8.76 9.67 12.70
N ALA A 25 -7.95 9.95 11.68
CA ALA A 25 -8.40 10.14 10.32
C ALA A 25 -8.31 8.83 9.51
N ARG A 26 -9.09 8.75 8.42
CA ARG A 26 -8.96 7.64 7.48
C ARG A 26 -7.63 7.78 6.72
N PRO A 27 -6.79 6.72 6.65
CA PRO A 27 -5.54 6.76 5.91
C PRO A 27 -5.76 7.10 4.44
N LEU A 28 -4.82 7.88 3.88
CA LEU A 28 -4.84 8.23 2.47
C LEU A 28 -4.36 7.04 1.64
N LEU A 29 -4.94 6.88 0.46
CA LEU A 29 -4.39 5.99 -0.55
C LEU A 29 -3.19 6.68 -1.21
N SER A 30 -1.99 6.49 -0.64
CA SER A 30 -0.74 7.09 -1.10
C SER A 30 0.34 6.04 -1.36
N VAL A 31 1.37 6.43 -2.12
CA VAL A 31 2.52 5.56 -2.40
C VAL A 31 3.25 5.15 -1.12
N ASP A 32 3.35 6.05 -0.14
CA ASP A 32 4.01 5.77 1.13
C ASP A 32 3.24 4.76 1.97
N GLU A 33 1.92 4.87 2.03
CA GLU A 33 1.05 3.89 2.70
C GLU A 33 1.13 2.51 2.02
N LEU A 34 1.06 2.49 0.68
CA LEU A 34 1.20 1.23 -0.07
C LEU A 34 2.58 0.59 0.14
N ARG A 35 3.66 1.38 0.18
CA ARG A 35 5.03 0.88 0.38
C ARG A 35 5.23 0.32 1.79
N GLU A 36 4.80 1.06 2.81
CA GLU A 36 4.90 0.61 4.20
C GLU A 36 4.15 -0.71 4.39
N ARG A 37 2.92 -0.80 3.91
CA ARG A 37 2.08 -1.99 4.06
C ARG A 37 2.56 -3.18 3.25
N MET A 38 3.26 -2.94 2.14
CA MET A 38 3.86 -4.00 1.36
C MET A 38 5.22 -4.44 1.88
N SER A 39 5.86 -3.71 2.79
CA SER A 39 7.23 -3.94 3.28
C SER A 39 7.48 -5.36 3.84
N GLY A 40 6.45 -6.01 4.38
CA GLY A 40 6.50 -7.40 4.84
C GLY A 40 6.65 -8.45 3.72
N ASN A 41 6.59 -8.07 2.44
CA ASN A 41 6.63 -8.98 1.29
C ASN A 41 7.99 -8.89 0.57
N ILE A 42 9.01 -9.57 1.09
CA ILE A 42 10.36 -9.48 0.54
C ILE A 42 10.41 -9.99 -0.92
N CYS A 43 10.92 -9.15 -1.82
CA CYS A 43 11.17 -9.51 -3.22
C CYS A 43 12.68 -9.53 -3.50
N ARG A 44 13.28 -10.72 -3.64
CA ARG A 44 14.73 -10.85 -3.89
C ARG A 44 15.16 -10.32 -5.25
N CYS A 45 14.26 -10.31 -6.23
CA CYS A 45 14.55 -9.85 -7.59
C CYS A 45 14.60 -8.31 -7.69
N GLY A 46 14.19 -7.58 -6.65
CA GLY A 46 14.15 -6.11 -6.69
C GLY A 46 13.01 -5.52 -7.52
N ALA A 47 11.97 -6.30 -7.82
CA ALA A 47 10.83 -5.86 -8.64
C ALA A 47 9.82 -4.93 -7.91
N TYR A 48 10.22 -4.35 -6.77
CA TYR A 48 9.33 -3.59 -5.91
C TYR A 48 8.72 -2.35 -6.59
N SER A 49 9.48 -1.63 -7.42
CA SER A 49 8.96 -0.50 -8.20
C SER A 49 7.79 -0.93 -9.10
N ASN A 50 7.98 -2.01 -9.85
CA ASN A 50 6.97 -2.49 -10.79
C ASN A 50 5.74 -3.06 -10.05
N ILE A 51 5.92 -3.66 -8.88
CA ILE A 51 4.81 -4.10 -8.02
C ILE A 51 4.01 -2.88 -7.55
N MET A 52 4.69 -1.80 -7.14
CA MET A 52 4.03 -0.56 -6.71
C MET A 52 3.28 0.13 -7.86
N ASP A 53 3.85 0.15 -9.05
CA ASP A 53 3.17 0.69 -10.25
C ASP A 53 1.90 -0.10 -10.56
N ALA A 54 1.99 -1.44 -10.59
CA ALA A 54 0.84 -2.31 -10.83
C ALA A 54 -0.26 -2.14 -9.75
N MET A 55 0.13 -1.99 -8.48
CA MET A 55 -0.82 -1.73 -7.40
C MET A 55 -1.49 -0.36 -7.54
N SER A 56 -0.72 0.66 -7.90
CA SER A 56 -1.23 2.02 -8.05
C SER A 56 -2.19 2.13 -9.24
N GLU A 57 -1.91 1.44 -10.35
CA GLU A 57 -2.81 1.29 -11.48
C GLU A 57 -4.17 0.70 -11.06
N VAL A 58 -4.15 -0.44 -10.35
CA VAL A 58 -5.38 -1.11 -9.87
C VAL A 58 -6.13 -0.26 -8.84
N ALA A 59 -5.40 0.48 -8.00
CA ALA A 59 -5.97 1.35 -6.97
C ALA A 59 -6.49 2.69 -7.53
N GLY A 60 -6.17 3.03 -8.78
CA GLY A 60 -6.57 4.29 -9.42
C GLY A 60 -5.77 5.51 -8.95
N VAL A 61 -4.50 5.33 -8.59
CA VAL A 61 -3.61 6.40 -8.09
C VAL A 61 -2.36 6.47 -8.96
N ARG A 62 -1.82 7.67 -9.18
CA ARG A 62 -0.53 7.82 -9.90
C ARG A 62 0.64 7.75 -8.92
N THR A 63 1.65 6.97 -9.30
CA THR A 63 2.98 6.96 -8.69
C THR A 63 3.77 8.23 -8.96
#